data_AF-A0A8H4YMS3-F1
#
_entry.id   AF-A0A8H4YMS3-F1
#
_cell.length_a   1.000
_cell.length_b   1.000
_cell.length_c   1.000
_cell.angle_alpha   90.00
_cell.angle_beta   90.00
_cell.angle_gamma   90.00
#
_symmetry.space_group_name_H-M   'P 1'
#
loop_
_entity.id
_entity.type
_entity.pdbx_description
1 polymer ?
#
loop_
_entity_poly.entity_id
_entity_poly.type
_entity_poly.pdbx_seq_one_letter_code
_entity_poly.pdbx_strand_id
1 'polypeptide(L)'
;MEPNKPALKIVRISSREQLEELVDFICDAFMEDDLFCAMVPGRHEHPEAARSMWRMTLVEEYGRKGSVILAALRQGENGEE
;
A
#
# COMPACT_ATOMS: atom_id res chain seq x y z
N MET A 1 11.38 23.46 22.56
CA MET A 1 10.20 22.87 21.92
C MET A 1 10.59 21.47 21.51
N GLU A 2 10.00 20.44 22.12
CA GLU A 2 10.20 19.07 21.65
C GLU A 2 9.52 18.91 20.29
N PRO A 3 10.13 18.19 19.33
CA PRO A 3 9.47 17.92 18.06
C PRO A 3 8.22 17.09 18.33
N ASN A 4 7.08 17.59 17.87
CA ASN A 4 5.81 16.89 17.94
C ASN A 4 5.98 15.54 17.22
N LYS A 5 5.97 14.43 17.96
CA LYS A 5 6.15 13.10 17.34
C LYS A 5 4.99 12.90 16.36
N PRO A 6 5.26 12.59 15.08
CA PRO A 6 4.19 12.35 14.13
C PRO A 6 3.33 11.19 14.64
N ALA A 7 2.04 11.44 14.83
CA ALA A 7 1.12 10.41 15.27
C ALA A 7 0.87 9.43 14.13
N LEU A 8 1.03 8.13 14.39
CA LEU A 8 0.66 7.07 13.46
C LEU A 8 -0.78 6.64 13.77
N LYS A 9 -1.64 6.66 12.77
CA LYS A 9 -2.99 6.10 12.83
C LYS A 9 -2.99 4.75 12.14
N ILE A 10 -3.35 3.69 12.85
CA ILE A 10 -3.61 2.38 12.24
C ILE A 10 -5.05 2.39 11.74
N VAL A 11 -5.24 2.09 10.46
CA VAL A 11 -6.54 1.94 9.82
C VAL A 11 -6.72 0.52 9.32
N ARG A 12 -7.93 -0.01 9.45
CA ARG A 12 -8.30 -1.29 8.85
C ARG A 12 -8.83 -1.03 7.44
N ILE A 13 -8.28 -1.74 6.46
CA ILE A 13 -8.84 -1.78 5.11
C ILE A 13 -10.15 -2.56 5.16
N SER A 14 -11.24 -1.90 4.75
CA SER A 14 -12.61 -2.38 4.95
C SER A 14 -13.46 -2.35 3.68
N SER A 15 -12.92 -1.81 2.59
CA SER A 15 -13.56 -1.78 1.29
C SER A 15 -12.57 -2.16 0.19
N ARG A 16 -13.12 -2.49 -0.98
CA ARG A 16 -12.31 -2.78 -2.15
C ARG A 16 -11.60 -1.53 -2.65
N GLU A 17 -12.24 -0.38 -2.57
CA GLU A 17 -11.67 0.91 -2.99
C GLU A 17 -10.41 1.24 -2.19
N GLN A 18 -10.45 1.08 -0.86
CA GLN A 18 -9.28 1.25 0.01
C GLN A 18 -8.16 0.24 -0.30
N LEU A 19 -8.51 -0.95 -0.78
CA LEU A 19 -7.55 -1.96 -1.20
C LEU A 19 -6.86 -1.55 -2.51
N GLU A 20 -7.59 -0.99 -3.47
CA GLU A 20 -7.03 -0.51 -4.73
C GLU A 20 -6.12 0.72 -4.50
N GLU A 21 -6.51 1.63 -3.60
CA GLU A 21 -5.63 2.74 -3.17
C GLU A 21 -4.31 2.23 -2.57
N LEU A 22 -4.37 1.16 -1.76
CA LEU A 22 -3.18 0.53 -1.21
C LEU A 22 -2.32 -0.14 -2.30
N VAL A 23 -2.94 -0.75 -3.31
CA VAL A 23 -2.22 -1.32 -4.47
C VAL A 23 -1.45 -0.23 -5.20
N ASP A 24 -2.10 0.90 -5.49
CA ASP A 24 -1.47 2.02 -6.20
C ASP A 24 -0.32 2.60 -5.38
N PHE A 25 -0.52 2.81 -4.06
CA PHE A 25 0.54 3.25 -3.15
C PHE A 25 1.76 2.31 -3.14
N ILE A 26 1.54 0.99 -3.10
CA ILE A 26 2.63 0.01 -3.12
C ILE A 26 3.36 0.05 -4.47
N CYS A 27 2.64 0.19 -5.58
CA CYS A 27 3.27 0.28 -6.89
C CYS A 27 4.20 1.50 -6.97
N ASP A 28 3.77 2.65 -6.47
CA ASP A 28 4.57 3.87 -6.43
C ASP A 28 5.77 3.74 -5.49
N ALA A 29 5.56 3.18 -4.29
CA ALA A 29 6.60 3.07 -3.26
C ALA A 29 7.72 2.09 -3.64
N PHE A 30 7.37 0.99 -4.31
CA PHE A 30 8.30 -0.07 -4.68
C PHE A 30 8.78 0.02 -6.13
N MET A 31 8.39 1.06 -6.87
CA MET A 31 8.79 1.20 -8.28
C MET A 31 10.30 1.26 -8.45
N GLU A 32 11.04 1.75 -7.47
CA GLU A 32 12.51 1.85 -7.48
C GLU A 32 13.19 0.90 -6.48
N ASP A 33 12.45 -0.03 -5.87
CA ASP A 33 13.00 -0.94 -4.86
C ASP A 33 13.73 -2.12 -5.54
N ASP A 34 15.05 -2.22 -5.36
CA ASP A 34 15.91 -3.22 -6.02
C ASP A 34 15.44 -4.67 -5.85
N LEU A 35 14.87 -5.02 -4.69
CA LEU A 35 14.37 -6.37 -4.45
C LEU A 35 13.07 -6.61 -5.22
N PHE A 36 12.18 -5.62 -5.24
CA PHE A 36 10.98 -5.65 -6.06
C PHE A 36 11.32 -5.72 -7.56
N CYS A 37 12.31 -4.96 -8.01
CA CYS A 37 12.83 -4.98 -9.38
C CYS A 37 13.22 -6.38 -9.82
N ALA A 38 13.86 -7.16 -8.93
CA ALA A 38 14.30 -8.51 -9.22
C ALA A 38 13.13 -9.50 -9.33
N MET A 39 12.03 -9.26 -8.61
CA MET A 39 10.84 -10.12 -8.64
C MET A 39 9.89 -9.79 -9.79
N VAL A 40 9.82 -8.53 -10.20
CA VAL A 40 8.95 -8.04 -11.28
C VAL A 40 9.82 -7.37 -12.37
N PRO A 41 10.48 -8.16 -13.22
CA PRO A 41 11.29 -7.62 -14.31
C PRO A 41 10.39 -6.91 -15.34
N GLY A 42 10.88 -5.80 -15.90
CA GLY A 42 10.14 -5.04 -16.92
C GLY A 42 9.04 -4.12 -16.36
N ARG A 43 9.04 -3.83 -15.06
CA ARG A 43 7.99 -3.02 -14.39
C ARG A 43 7.88 -1.57 -14.88
N HIS A 44 8.94 -0.98 -15.42
CA HIS A 44 8.86 0.38 -15.99
C HIS A 44 8.24 0.36 -17.39
N GLU A 45 8.49 -0.69 -18.15
CA GLU A 45 7.92 -0.94 -19.46
C GLU A 45 6.47 -1.42 -19.35
N HIS A 46 6.14 -2.13 -18.27
CA HIS A 46 4.84 -2.72 -17.99
C HIS A 46 4.39 -2.49 -16.53
N PRO A 47 4.10 -1.23 -16.13
CA PRO A 47 3.68 -0.91 -14.77
C PRO A 47 2.36 -1.62 -14.37
N GLU A 48 1.50 -1.88 -15.34
CA GLU A 48 0.26 -2.63 -15.15
C GLU A 48 0.48 -4.08 -14.68
N ALA A 49 1.64 -4.68 -14.99
CA ALA A 49 1.98 -6.02 -14.53
C ALA A 49 2.26 -6.04 -13.02
N ALA A 50 3.02 -5.05 -12.52
CA ALA A 50 3.27 -4.86 -11.10
C ALA A 50 1.96 -4.61 -10.33
N ARG A 51 1.11 -3.74 -10.89
CA ARG A 51 -0.21 -3.44 -10.34
C ARG A 51 -1.11 -4.67 -10.27
N SER A 52 -1.17 -5.44 -11.36
CA SER A 52 -1.98 -6.66 -11.44
C SER A 52 -1.51 -7.72 -10.44
N MET A 53 -0.19 -7.86 -10.26
CA MET A 53 0.38 -8.77 -9.26
C MET A 53 -0.06 -8.38 -7.85
N TRP A 54 0.16 -7.12 -7.44
CA TRP A 54 -0.23 -6.65 -6.11
C TRP A 54 -1.72 -6.74 -5.87
N ARG A 55 -2.53 -6.42 -6.87
CA ARG A 55 -3.98 -6.55 -6.82
C ARG A 55 -4.39 -8.01 -6.55
N MET A 56 -3.80 -8.96 -7.27
CA MET A 56 -4.09 -10.38 -7.08
C MET A 56 -3.72 -10.82 -5.67
N THR A 57 -2.52 -10.50 -5.20
CA THR A 57 -2.04 -10.84 -3.85
C THR A 57 -2.92 -10.26 -2.75
N LEU A 58 -3.25 -8.97 -2.82
CA LEU A 58 -4.02 -8.30 -1.78
C LEU A 58 -5.50 -8.67 -1.80
N VAL A 59 -6.10 -8.90 -2.96
CA VAL A 59 -7.49 -9.37 -3.07
C VAL A 59 -7.63 -10.80 -2.53
N GLU A 60 -6.67 -11.68 -2.83
CA GLU A 60 -6.64 -13.04 -2.28
C GLU A 60 -6.58 -13.03 -0.75
N GLU A 61 -5.68 -12.23 -0.17
CA GLU A 61 -5.56 -12.10 1.28
C GLU A 61 -6.78 -11.42 1.92
N TYR A 62 -7.37 -10.41 1.27
CA TYR A 62 -8.59 -9.76 1.74
C TYR A 62 -9.79 -10.71 1.76
N GLY A 63 -9.90 -11.60 0.76
CA GLY A 63 -10.98 -12.58 0.66
C GLY A 63 -10.86 -13.76 1.63
N ARG A 64 -9.69 -13.95 2.25
CA ARG A 64 -9.42 -15.07 3.14
C ARG A 64 -10.12 -14.90 4.49
N LYS A 65 -10.86 -15.92 4.91
CA LYS A 65 -11.63 -15.88 6.17
C LYS A 65 -10.69 -15.70 7.36
N GLY A 66 -10.93 -14.65 8.14
CA GLY A 66 -10.14 -14.32 9.33
C GLY A 66 -8.91 -13.44 9.07
N SER A 67 -8.59 -13.15 7.81
CA SER A 67 -7.55 -12.18 7.46
C SER A 67 -8.03 -10.74 7.70
N VAL A 68 -7.11 -9.88 8.12
CA VAL A 68 -7.33 -8.45 8.29
C VAL A 68 -6.13 -7.72 7.72
N ILE A 69 -6.38 -6.76 6.83
CA ILE A 69 -5.35 -5.87 6.30
C ILE A 69 -5.40 -4.57 7.09
N LEU A 70 -4.26 -4.19 7.67
CA LEU A 70 -4.06 -2.96 8.41
C LEU A 70 -3.04 -2.09 7.68
N ALA A 71 -3.35 -0.81 7.51
CA ALA A 71 -2.41 0.18 7.01
C ALA A 71 -2.06 1.18 8.12
N ALA A 72 -0.81 1.62 8.16
CA ALA A 72 -0.37 2.69 9.05
C ALA A 72 -0.27 3.99 8.26
N LEU A 73 -1.04 5.00 8.68
CA LEU A 73 -1.05 6.32 8.07
C LEU A 73 -0.36 7.29 9.02
N ARG A 74 0.55 8.12 8.48
CA ARG A 74 1.14 9.22 9.23
C ARG A 74 0.13 10.37 9.29
N GLN A 75 -0.26 10.78 10.48
CA GLN A 75 -1.01 12.02 10.66
C GLN A 75 -0.03 13.19 10.55
N GLY A 76 -0.21 14.03 9.52
CA GLY A 76 0.52 15.28 9.35
C GLY A 76 0.06 16.33 10.35
N GLU A 77 0.88 17.38 10.57
CA GLU A 77 0.60 18.47 11.52
C GLU A 77 -0.58 19.38 11.11
N ASN A 78 -1.18 19.19 9.93
CA ASN A 78 -2.37 19.93 9.51
C ASN A 78 -3.55 18.98 9.40
N GLY A 79 -4.51 19.16 10.30
CA GLY A 79 -5.82 18.53 10.22
C GLY A 79 -6.59 19.06 9.01
N GLU A 80 -6.47 18.38 7.89
CA GLU A 80 -7.46 18.44 6.82
C GLU A 80 -8.12 17.06 6.72
N GLU A 81 -9.45 17.13 6.70
CA GLU A 81 -10.45 16.06 6.87
C GLU A 81 -10.39 14.97 5.80
#